data_AF-A0A535H7V6-F1
#
_entry.id   AF-A0A535H7V6-F1
#
_cell.length_a   1.000
_cell.length_b   1.000
_cell.length_c   1.000
_cell.angle_alpha   90.00
_cell.angle_beta   90.00
_cell.angle_gamma   90.00
#
_symmetry.space_group_name_H-M   'P 1'
#
loop_
_entity.id
_entity.type
_entity.pdbx_description
1 polymer ?
#
loop_
_entity_poly.entity_id
_entity_poly.type
_entity_poly.pdbx_seq_one_letter_code
_entity_poly.pdbx_strand_id
1 'polypeptide(L)'
;MAHQLKDLTIELEEKAGTVAAAAEALGKAGINIEGICGFVVGGKGVGHVLVGDPAKARQALESAGARVTGEQDVLVLDIEDKPGALGKLTRKIADAGVSLNAV
;
A
#
# COMPACT_ATOMS: atom_id res chain seq x y z
N MET A 1 5.45 -5.18 -16.81
CA MET A 1 6.89 -5.21 -16.44
C MET A 1 7.01 -5.23 -14.93
N ALA A 2 8.07 -5.80 -14.37
CA ALA A 2 8.29 -5.81 -12.92
C ALA A 2 9.01 -4.52 -12.48
N HIS A 3 8.56 -3.88 -11.40
CA HIS A 3 9.26 -2.75 -10.79
C HIS A 3 9.13 -2.76 -9.26
N GLN A 4 10.00 -2.01 -8.58
CA GLN A 4 10.02 -1.92 -7.12
C GLN A 4 9.40 -0.62 -6.66
N LEU A 5 8.58 -0.70 -5.62
CA LEU A 5 8.04 0.44 -4.89
C LEU A 5 8.21 0.21 -3.39
N LYS A 6 7.76 1.19 -2.61
CA LYS A 6 7.67 1.10 -1.16
C LYS A 6 6.22 1.06 -0.75
N ASP A 7 5.88 0.12 0.11
CA ASP A 7 4.58 0.08 0.78
C ASP A 7 4.71 0.73 2.16
N LEU A 8 3.88 1.73 2.41
CA LEU A 8 3.71 2.34 3.73
C LEU A 8 2.44 1.79 4.39
N THR A 9 2.60 1.10 5.51
CA THR A 9 1.46 0.76 6.37
C THR A 9 1.05 1.98 7.16
N ILE A 10 -0.22 2.38 7.05
CA ILE A 10 -0.78 3.55 7.71
C ILE A 10 -1.96 3.17 8.62
N GLU A 11 -2.04 3.85 9.76
CA GLU A 11 -3.23 3.89 10.60
C GLU A 11 -3.93 5.25 10.43
N LEU A 12 -5.24 5.20 10.37
CA LEU A 12 -6.14 6.33 10.15
C LEU A 12 -7.29 6.27 11.16
N GLU A 13 -7.78 7.42 11.61
CA GLU A 13 -9.03 7.46 12.35
C GLU A 13 -10.20 7.03 11.46
N GLU A 14 -11.07 6.16 11.99
CA GLU A 14 -12.32 5.76 11.35
C GLU A 14 -13.33 6.92 11.40
N LYS A 15 -13.14 7.91 10.53
CA LYS A 15 -14.04 9.04 10.36
C LYS A 15 -14.09 9.47 8.90
N ALA A 16 -15.22 10.05 8.51
CA ALA A 16 -15.38 10.61 7.18
C ALA A 16 -14.30 11.66 6.90
N GLY A 17 -13.72 11.61 5.70
CA GLY A 17 -12.71 12.57 5.24
C GLY A 17 -11.25 12.22 5.58
N THR A 18 -10.98 11.27 6.49
CA THR A 18 -9.59 10.90 6.83
C THR A 18 -8.80 10.37 5.63
N VAL A 19 -9.40 9.46 4.85
CA VAL A 19 -8.77 8.93 3.63
C VAL A 19 -8.60 10.03 2.58
N ALA A 20 -9.59 10.94 2.46
CA ALA A 20 -9.51 12.06 1.53
C ALA A 20 -8.34 12.99 1.89
N ALA A 21 -8.18 13.34 3.17
CA ALA A 21 -7.07 14.17 3.64
C ALA A 21 -5.70 13.53 3.33
N ALA A 22 -5.56 12.23 3.57
CA ALA A 22 -4.34 11.49 3.24
C ALA A 22 -4.04 11.49 1.74
N ALA A 23 -5.03 11.18 0.90
CA ALA A 23 -4.88 11.16 -0.56
C ALA A 23 -4.57 12.56 -1.13
N GLU A 24 -5.24 13.60 -0.64
CA GLU A 24 -4.96 14.98 -1.02
C GLU A 24 -3.57 15.43 -0.62
N ALA A 25 -3.07 15.04 0.57
CA ALA A 25 -1.74 15.40 1.02
C ALA A 25 -0.66 14.78 0.12
N LEU A 26 -0.83 13.51 -0.26
CA LEU A 26 0.05 12.85 -1.23
C LEU A 26 0.01 13.57 -2.60
N GLY A 27 -1.18 13.89 -3.09
CA GLY A 27 -1.35 14.63 -4.35
C GLY A 27 -0.70 16.02 -4.31
N LYS A 28 -0.89 16.79 -3.23
CA LYS A 28 -0.25 18.10 -3.00
C LYS A 28 1.28 17.99 -2.93
N ALA A 29 1.80 16.88 -2.42
CA ALA A 29 3.22 16.57 -2.41
C ALA A 29 3.74 16.06 -3.77
N GLY A 30 2.88 15.90 -4.79
CA GLY A 30 3.26 15.38 -6.10
C GLY A 30 3.64 13.89 -6.08
N ILE A 31 3.04 13.12 -5.17
CA ILE A 31 3.31 11.69 -5.00
C ILE A 31 2.14 10.92 -5.61
N ASN A 32 2.46 10.04 -6.57
CA ASN A 32 1.47 9.13 -7.14
C ASN A 32 1.21 7.95 -6.20
N ILE A 33 -0.04 7.47 -6.17
CA ILE A 33 -0.42 6.23 -5.49
C ILE A 33 -0.52 5.15 -6.57
N GLU A 34 0.38 4.17 -6.52
CA GLU A 34 0.40 3.07 -7.51
C GLU A 34 -0.48 1.89 -7.09
N GLY A 35 -0.78 1.79 -5.80
CA GLY A 35 -1.68 0.80 -5.25
C GLY A 35 -2.10 1.19 -3.84
N ILE A 36 -3.30 0.79 -3.47
CA ILE A 36 -3.83 1.00 -2.13
C ILE A 36 -4.71 -0.18 -1.72
N CYS A 37 -4.57 -0.63 -0.49
CA CYS A 37 -5.54 -1.49 0.15
C CYS A 37 -5.83 -0.96 1.56
N GLY A 38 -7.04 -1.19 2.06
CA GLY A 38 -7.43 -0.71 3.37
C GLY A 38 -8.59 -1.49 3.96
N PHE A 39 -8.59 -1.59 5.28
CA PHE A 39 -9.58 -2.31 6.08
C PHE A 39 -9.63 -1.72 7.49
N VAL A 40 -10.69 -2.03 8.24
CA VAL A 40 -10.85 -1.55 9.62
C VAL A 40 -10.42 -2.66 10.59
N VAL A 41 -9.56 -2.33 11.56
CA VAL A 41 -9.15 -3.23 12.64
C VAL A 41 -9.37 -2.50 13.97
N GLY A 42 -10.23 -3.05 14.82
CA GLY A 42 -10.44 -2.51 16.18
C GLY A 42 -10.88 -1.04 16.20
N GLY A 43 -11.70 -0.60 15.24
CA GLY A 43 -12.16 0.79 15.12
C GLY A 43 -11.13 1.78 14.56
N LYS A 44 -10.03 1.27 13.99
CA LYS A 44 -9.05 2.07 13.25
C LYS A 44 -9.00 1.65 11.79
N GLY A 45 -8.90 2.62 10.89
CA GLY A 45 -8.52 2.34 9.51
C GLY A 45 -7.06 1.92 9.46
N VAL A 46 -6.78 0.81 8.80
CA VAL A 46 -5.43 0.34 8.45
C VAL A 46 -5.35 0.30 6.94
N GLY A 47 -4.26 0.81 6.38
CA GLY A 47 -4.05 0.79 4.93
C GLY A 47 -2.60 0.54 4.54
N HIS A 48 -2.43 0.04 3.32
CA HIS A 48 -1.16 -0.10 2.63
C HIS A 48 -1.17 0.83 1.44
N VAL A 49 -0.14 1.65 1.26
CA VAL A 49 -0.04 2.63 0.18
C VAL A 49 1.29 2.46 -0.54
N LEU A 50 1.23 2.09 -1.82
CA LEU A 50 2.40 1.91 -2.66
C LEU A 50 2.81 3.24 -3.30
N VAL A 51 4.05 3.65 -3.04
CA VAL A 51 4.62 4.93 -3.46
C VAL A 51 6.05 4.78 -3.96
N GLY A 52 6.46 5.68 -4.85
CA GLY A 52 7.83 5.74 -5.36
C GLY A 52 8.82 6.49 -4.46
N ASP A 53 8.33 7.42 -3.61
CA ASP A 53 9.12 8.19 -2.65
C ASP A 53 8.54 8.04 -1.23
N PRO A 54 8.98 7.02 -0.46
CA PRO A 54 8.42 6.73 0.86
C PRO A 54 8.69 7.84 1.87
N ALA A 55 9.84 8.53 1.78
CA ALA A 55 10.24 9.55 2.73
C ALA A 55 9.32 10.77 2.62
N LYS A 56 9.09 11.24 1.39
CA LYS A 56 8.17 12.34 1.13
C LYS A 56 6.71 11.94 1.41
N ALA A 57 6.35 10.70 1.08
CA ALA A 57 4.99 10.18 1.32
C ALA A 57 4.68 10.11 2.81
N ARG A 58 5.61 9.61 3.62
CA ARG A 58 5.50 9.57 5.09
C ARG A 58 5.23 10.95 5.66
N GLN A 59 6.03 11.95 5.27
CA GLN A 59 5.84 13.33 5.74
C GLN A 59 4.47 13.89 5.39
N ALA A 60 4.01 13.66 4.15
CA ALA A 60 2.69 14.11 3.70
C ALA A 60 1.54 13.42 4.46
N LEU A 61 1.63 12.10 4.64
CA LEU A 61 0.66 11.29 5.37
C LEU A 61 0.57 11.69 6.85
N GLU A 62 1.71 11.84 7.51
CA GLU A 62 1.76 12.26 8.92
C GLU A 62 1.23 13.68 9.12
N SER A 63 1.50 14.59 8.18
CA SER A 63 0.93 15.94 8.19
C SER A 63 -0.59 15.95 8.00
N ALA A 64 -1.17 14.91 7.39
CA ALA A 64 -2.61 14.73 7.22
C ALA A 64 -3.28 13.99 8.40
N GLY A 65 -2.53 13.67 9.45
CA GLY A 65 -3.04 12.97 10.64
C GLY A 65 -3.04 11.45 10.52
N ALA A 66 -2.44 10.89 9.46
CA ALA A 66 -2.16 9.46 9.41
C ALA A 66 -0.95 9.11 10.29
N ARG A 67 -0.90 7.89 10.80
CA ARG A 67 0.31 7.36 11.45
C ARG A 67 0.92 6.30 10.54
N VAL A 68 2.17 6.48 10.14
CA VAL A 68 2.88 5.44 9.37
C VAL A 68 3.51 4.45 10.33
N THR A 69 3.05 3.20 10.32
CA THR A 69 3.43 2.14 11.27
C THR A 69 4.39 1.11 10.70
N GLY A 70 4.55 1.07 9.37
CA GLY A 70 5.43 0.13 8.68
C GLY A 70 5.93 0.68 7.35
N GLU A 71 7.02 0.10 6.87
CA GLU A 71 7.58 0.36 5.55
C GLU A 71 8.25 -0.92 5.04
N GLN A 72 7.95 -1.33 3.81
CA GLN A 72 8.54 -2.52 3.20
C GLN A 72 8.76 -2.37 1.69
N ASP A 73 9.76 -3.07 1.17
CA ASP A 73 9.97 -3.19 -0.27
C ASP A 73 8.89 -4.10 -0.89
N VAL A 74 8.33 -3.65 -2.01
CA VAL A 74 7.30 -4.40 -2.74
C VAL A 74 7.64 -4.51 -4.22
N LEU A 75 7.35 -5.68 -4.78
CA LEU A 75 7.49 -5.95 -6.21
C LEU A 75 6.13 -5.86 -6.87
N VAL A 76 5.99 -4.93 -7.82
CA VAL A 76 4.77 -4.75 -8.61
C VAL A 76 4.92 -5.54 -9.91
N LEU A 77 3.92 -6.36 -10.22
CA LEU A 77 3.91 -7.28 -11.36
C LEU A 77 2.57 -7.21 -12.09
N ASP A 78 2.62 -7.03 -13.41
CA ASP A 78 1.45 -7.30 -14.26
C ASP A 78 1.23 -8.81 -14.37
N ILE A 79 0.00 -9.24 -14.13
CA ILE A 79 -0.43 -10.63 -14.30
C ILE A 79 -1.54 -10.71 -15.35
N GLU A 80 -1.72 -11.90 -15.92
CA GLU A 80 -2.84 -12.13 -16.84
C GLU A 80 -4.18 -11.94 -16.13
N ASP A 81 -5.08 -11.15 -16.71
CA ASP A 81 -6.45 -10.96 -16.21
C ASP A 81 -7.33 -12.15 -16.62
N LYS A 82 -7.17 -13.27 -15.91
CA LYS A 82 -7.99 -14.48 -16.10
C LYS A 82 -8.08 -15.31 -14.81
N PRO A 83 -9.16 -16.10 -14.64
CA PRO A 83 -9.29 -17.01 -13.50
C PRO A 83 -8.06 -17.91 -13.32
N GLY A 84 -7.55 -17.94 -12.08
CA GLY A 84 -6.41 -18.78 -11.69
C GLY A 84 -5.02 -18.21 -11.98
N ALA A 85 -4.89 -17.04 -12.63
CA ALA A 85 -3.58 -16.44 -12.91
C ALA A 85 -2.80 -16.11 -11.62
N LEU A 86 -3.44 -15.42 -10.67
CA LEU A 86 -2.83 -15.12 -9.37
C LEU A 86 -2.41 -16.40 -8.63
N GLY A 87 -3.28 -17.42 -8.62
CA GLY A 87 -2.98 -18.70 -7.96
C GLY A 87 -1.76 -19.41 -8.56
N LYS A 88 -1.57 -19.37 -9.88
CA LYS A 88 -0.36 -19.92 -10.53
C LYS A 88 0.90 -19.14 -10.15
N LEU A 89 0.81 -17.82 -10.07
CA LEU A 89 1.93 -16.97 -9.65
C LEU A 89 2.31 -17.22 -8.18
N THR A 90 1.34 -17.10 -7.27
CA THR A 90 1.57 -17.26 -5.84
C THR A 90 1.99 -18.68 -5.47
N ARG A 91 1.59 -19.69 -6.26
CA ARG A 91 2.13 -21.06 -6.11
C ARG A 91 3.63 -21.12 -6.33
N LYS A 92 4.15 -20.50 -7.40
CA LYS A 92 5.60 -20.46 -7.66
C LYS A 92 6.37 -19.76 -6.54
N ILE A 93 5.80 -18.70 -5.98
CA ILE A 93 6.39 -17.95 -4.86
C ILE A 93 6.43 -18.83 -3.59
N ALA A 94 5.33 -19.51 -3.29
CA ALA A 94 5.25 -20.43 -2.15
C ALA A 94 6.19 -21.63 -2.30
N ASP A 95 6.30 -22.21 -3.50
CA ASP A 95 7.21 -23.33 -3.78
C ASP A 95 8.69 -22.92 -3.65
N ALA A 96 9.00 -21.63 -3.75
CA ALA A 96 10.31 -21.06 -3.47
C ALA A 96 10.55 -20.75 -1.97
N GLY A 97 9.60 -21.06 -1.09
CA GLY A 97 9.70 -20.82 0.35
C GLY A 97 9.50 -19.36 0.76
N VAL A 98 8.92 -18.53 -0.11
CA VAL A 98 8.69 -17.11 0.16
C VAL A 98 7.23 -16.90 0.60
N SER A 99 7.05 -16.19 1.72
CA SER A 99 5.74 -15.79 2.24
C SER A 99 5.28 -14.47 1.63
N LEU A 100 3.97 -14.35 1.37
CA LEU A 100 3.32 -13.10 0.98
C LEU A 100 2.47 -12.60 2.16
N ASN A 101 2.69 -11.36 2.59
CA ASN A 101 2.06 -10.79 3.80
C ASN A 101 0.96 -9.77 3.48
N ALA A 102 1.00 -9.18 2.29
CA ALA A 102 -0.01 -8.29 1.72
C ALA A 102 -0.01 -8.47 0.20
N VAL A 103 -1.17 -8.38 -0.43
CA VAL A 103 -1.39 -8.53 -1.88
C VAL A 103 -2.36 -7.46 -2.35
#